data_AF-A0A7K2MEC8-F1
#
_entry.id   AF-A0A7K2MEC8-F1
#
_cell.length_a   1.000
_cell.length_b   1.000
_cell.length_c   1.000
_cell.angle_alpha   90.00
_cell.angle_beta   90.00
_cell.angle_gamma   90.00
#
_symmetry.space_group_name_H-M   'P 1'
#
loop_
_entity.id
_entity.type
_entity.pdbx_description
1 polymer ?
#
loop_
_entity_poly.entity_id
_entity_poly.type
_entity_poly.pdbx_seq_one_letter_code
_entity_poly.pdbx_strand_id
1 'polypeptide(L)' 'MDAIELLQHDHRRVEQLFRDHRAAASVTQRRAVVELTVRELSRHAALEEMALYPPARKVLADGPR' A
#
# COMPACT_ATOMS: atom_id res chain seq x y z
N MET A 1 9.71 -13.38 -7.76
CA MET A 1 9.15 -12.24 -7.03
C MET A 1 9.75 -12.26 -5.64
N ASP A 2 10.67 -11.34 -5.36
CA ASP A 2 11.17 -11.13 -4.00
C ASP A 2 10.25 -10.18 -3.20
N ALA A 3 10.57 -9.97 -1.91
CA ALA A 3 9.76 -9.15 -1.01
C ALA A 3 9.67 -7.68 -1.44
N ILE A 4 10.73 -7.14 -2.06
CA ILE A 4 10.75 -5.76 -2.55
C ILE A 4 9.92 -5.64 -3.82
N GLU A 5 10.05 -6.59 -4.74
CA GLU A 5 9.22 -6.66 -5.95
C GLU A 5 7.72 -6.77 -5.61
N LEU A 6 7.36 -7.52 -4.56
CA LEU A 6 5.99 -7.60 -4.06
C LEU A 6 5.48 -6.25 -3.55
N LEU A 7 6.25 -5.55 -2.71
CA LEU A 7 5.86 -4.24 -2.18
C LEU A 7 5.71 -3.18 -3.28
N GLN A 8 6.61 -3.18 -4.26
CA GLN A 8 6.50 -2.30 -5.43
C GLN A 8 5.27 -2.61 -6.28
N HIS A 9 4.90 -3.89 -6.40
CA HIS A 9 3.65 -4.28 -7.05
C HIS A 9 2.44 -3.75 -6.27
N ASP A 10 2.44 -3.89 -4.94
CA ASP A 10 1.37 -3.38 -4.08
C ASP A 10 1.24 -1.84 -4.18
N HIS A 11 2.34 -1.09 -4.31
CA HIS A 11 2.29 0.36 -4.60
C HIS A 11 1.54 0.67 -5.89
N ARG A 12 1.89 0.00 -7.00
CA ARG A 12 1.22 0.20 -8.29
C ARG A 12 -0.26 -0.14 -8.22
N ARG A 13 -0.62 -1.15 -7.44
CA ARG A 13 -2.02 -1.54 -7.20
C ARG A 13 -2.78 -0.41 -6.47
N VAL A 14 -2.22 0.12 -5.39
CA VAL A 14 -2.82 1.23 -4.62
C VAL A 14 -2.94 2.50 -5.47
N GLU A 15 -1.93 2.85 -6.26
CA GLU A 15 -1.99 3.98 -7.19
C GLU A 15 -3.11 3.84 -8.21
N GLN A 16 -3.31 2.62 -8.74
CA GLN A 16 -4.41 2.33 -9.65
C GLN A 16 -5.76 2.52 -8.96
N LEU A 17 -5.92 2.04 -7.72
CA LEU A 17 -7.15 2.21 -6.96
C LEU A 17 -7.47 3.69 -6.71
N PHE A 18 -6.46 4.54 -6.48
CA PHE A 18 -6.69 5.99 -6.40
C PHE A 18 -7.11 6.61 -7.74
N ARG A 19 -6.59 6.12 -8.87
CA ARG A 19 -7.07 6.53 -10.20
C ARG A 19 -8.51 6.08 -10.42
N ASP A 20 -8.83 4.83 -10.08
CA ASP A 20 -10.18 4.26 -10.22
C ASP A 20 -11.19 5.01 -9.35
N HIS A 21 -10.79 5.41 -8.13
CA HIS A 21 -11.63 6.19 -7.23
C HIS A 21 -12.00 7.55 -7.84
N ARG A 22 -11.03 8.22 -8.48
CA ARG A 22 -11.26 9.49 -9.19
C ARG A 22 -12.11 9.30 -10.45
N ALA A 23 -11.96 8.17 -11.14
CA ALA A 23 -12.72 7.84 -12.35
C ALA A 23 -14.11 7.26 -12.09
N ALA A 24 -14.44 6.89 -10.84
CA ALA A 24 -15.71 6.25 -10.50
C ALA A 24 -16.91 7.14 -10.86
N ALA A 25 -17.85 6.58 -11.63
CA ALA A 25 -19.00 7.29 -12.17
C ALA A 25 -20.22 7.32 -11.23
N SER A 26 -20.18 6.59 -10.12
CA SER A 26 -21.26 6.56 -9.13
C SER A 26 -20.75 6.47 -7.69
N VAL A 27 -21.60 6.84 -6.74
CA VAL A 27 -21.31 6.69 -5.29
C VAL A 27 -21.06 5.23 -4.93
N THR A 28 -21.83 4.30 -5.50
CA THR A 28 -21.65 2.85 -5.27
C THR A 28 -20.30 2.37 -5.78
N GLN A 29 -19.90 2.75 -7.00
CA GLN A 29 -18.58 2.41 -7.53
C GLN A 29 -17.46 3.02 -6.68
N ARG A 30 -17.62 4.29 -6.30
CA ARG A 30 -16.64 4.98 -5.46
C ARG A 30 -16.46 4.27 -4.12
N ARG A 31 -17.56 3.87 -3.48
CA ARG A 31 -17.54 3.11 -2.22
C ARG A 31 -16.81 1.78 -2.38
N ALA A 32 -17.11 1.02 -3.44
CA ALA A 32 -16.44 -0.25 -3.70
C ALA A 32 -14.92 -0.09 -3.88
N VAL A 33 -14.49 0.97 -4.58
CA VAL A 33 -13.05 1.27 -4.73
C VAL A 33 -12.43 1.67 -3.40
N VAL A 34 -13.11 2.45 -2.55
CA VAL A 34 -12.61 2.80 -1.21
C VAL A 34 -12.44 1.54 -0.36
N GLU A 35 -13.44 0.67 -0.31
CA GLU A 35 -13.38 -0.58 0.46
C GLU A 35 -12.21 -1.46 0.02
N LEU A 36 -11.97 -1.54 -1.29
CA LEU A 36 -10.81 -2.21 -1.85
C LEU A 36 -9.49 -1.51 -1.47
N THR A 37 -9.43 -0.19 -1.57
CA THR A 37 -8.25 0.61 -1.21
C THR A 37 -7.84 0.42 0.24
N VAL A 38 -8.80 0.46 1.17
CA VAL A 38 -8.56 0.22 2.59
C VAL A 38 -7.95 -1.16 2.81
N ARG A 39 -8.53 -2.19 2.19
CA ARG A 39 -8.03 -3.56 2.33
C ARG A 39 -6.59 -3.70 1.83
N GLU A 40 -6.29 -3.21 0.63
CA GLU A 40 -4.94 -3.33 0.05
C GLU A 40 -3.91 -2.52 0.85
N LEU A 41 -4.25 -1.30 1.29
CA LEU A 41 -3.37 -0.49 2.16
C LEU A 41 -3.11 -1.17 3.51
N SER A 42 -4.14 -1.71 4.17
CA SER A 42 -3.97 -2.41 5.44
C SER A 42 -3.04 -3.62 5.30
N ARG A 43 -3.18 -4.39 4.22
CA ARG A 43 -2.30 -5.53 3.95
C ARG A 43 -0.87 -5.09 3.65
N HIS A 44 -0.71 -4.05 2.83
CA HIS A 44 0.59 -3.49 2.48
C HIS A 44 1.35 -3.02 3.72
N ALA A 45 0.71 -2.17 4.55
CA ALA A 45 1.30 -1.67 5.78
C ALA A 45 1.67 -2.80 6.76
N ALA A 46 0.81 -3.81 6.93
CA ALA A 46 1.11 -4.95 7.79
C ALA A 46 2.36 -5.72 7.33
N LEU A 47 2.53 -5.91 6.01
CA LEU A 47 3.74 -6.54 5.47
C LEU A 47 4.99 -5.71 5.74
N GLU A 48 4.91 -4.39 5.57
CA GLU A 48 6.03 -3.51 5.86
C GLU A 48 6.41 -3.54 7.34
N GLU A 49 5.43 -3.45 8.24
CA GLU A 49 5.63 -3.49 9.69
C GLU A 49 6.24 -4.80 10.17
N MET A 50 5.76 -5.93 9.62
CA MET A 50 6.19 -7.27 10.03
C MET A 50 7.52 -7.69 9.42
N ALA A 51 7.80 -7.31 8.16
CA ALA A 51 8.91 -7.89 7.39
C ALA A 51 9.94 -6.87 6.91
N LEU A 52 9.56 -5.63 6.58
CA LEU A 52 10.47 -4.65 5.98
C LEU A 52 11.11 -3.74 7.02
N TYR A 53 10.30 -3.10 7.87
CA TYR A 53 10.79 -2.12 8.82
C TYR A 53 11.74 -2.72 9.88
N PRO A 54 11.55 -3.96 10.38
CA PRO A 54 12.47 -4.55 11.35
C PRO A 54 13.92 -4.67 10.85
N PRO A 55 14.22 -5.22 9.66
CA PRO A 55 15.57 -5.20 9.13
C PRO A 55 16.02 -3.80 8.70
N ALA A 56 15.14 -2.96 8.15
CA ALA A 56 15.50 -1.60 7.74
C ALA A 56 16.01 -0.77 8.93
N ARG A 57 15.34 -0.83 10.09
CA ARG A 57 15.77 -0.13 11.32
C ARG A 57 17.12 -0.56 11.87
N LYS A 58 17.63 -1.74 11.49
CA LYS A 58 18.96 -2.21 11.93
C LYS A 58 20.09 -1.60 11.11
N VAL A 59 19.80 -1.16 9.89
CA VAL A 59 20.81 -0.72 8.92
C VAL A 59 20.69 0.76 8.56
N LEU A 60 19.51 1.33 8.70
CA LEU A 60 19.30 2.77 8.57
C LEU A 60 19.63 3.43 9.91
N ALA A 61 20.48 4.45 9.90
CA ALA A 61 20.60 5.34 11.04
C ALA A 61 19.23 5.96 11.32
N ASP A 62 18.82 6.05 12.58
CA ASP A 62 17.59 6.75 12.94
C ASP A 62 17.63 8.14 12.29
N GLY A 63 16.71 8.39 11.34
CA GLY A 63 16.57 9.68 10.70
C GLY A 63 16.31 10.77 11.76
N PRO A 64 16.61 12.05 11.47
CA PRO A 64 16.52 13.11 12.47
C PRO A 64 15.14 13.13 13.14
N ARG A 65 15.14 13.12 14.48
CA ARG A 65 13.97 13.32 15.34
C ARG A 65 13.37 14.71 15.16
#